data_AF-A0A1H5XVZ9-F1
#
_entry.id   AF-A0A1H5XVZ9-F1
#
_cell.length_a   1.000
_cell.length_b   1.000
_cell.length_c   1.000
_cell.angle_alpha   90.00
_cell.angle_beta   90.00
_cell.angle_gamma   90.00
#
_symmetry.space_group_name_H-M   'P 1'
#
loop_
_entity.id
_entity.type
_entity.pdbx_description
1 polymer ?
#
loop_
_entity_poly.entity_id
_entity_poly.type
_entity_poly.pdbx_seq_one_letter_code
_entity_poly.pdbx_strand_id
1 'polypeptide(L)'
;MRIIALSVGLFCLLSLTSGQVMAEKPAWVGKGKPDIDQVKTVEEAQTMEEDIEKRKDEIDQLIKEKKNKKAKNKNGKKNDKIDDELEALEEEKEALEEAQEKLKEKEKGLEKQRAKKSEQERKEAGKGSETGQQKREENSKKWWKFWE
;
A
#
# COMPACT_ATOMS: atom_id res chain seq x y z
N MET A 1 73.92 -30.95 9.19
CA MET A 1 73.42 -30.04 8.15
C MET A 1 72.68 -30.85 7.10
N ARG A 2 71.36 -30.69 6.98
CA ARG A 2 70.59 -30.88 5.75
C ARG A 2 69.11 -30.58 6.01
N ILE A 3 68.71 -29.42 5.48
CA ILE A 3 67.43 -29.13 4.80
C ILE A 3 66.19 -29.11 5.68
N ILE A 4 65.87 -27.88 6.10
CA ILE A 4 64.52 -27.38 6.36
C ILE A 4 63.72 -27.54 5.06
N ALA A 5 62.71 -28.40 5.04
CA ALA A 5 61.73 -28.50 3.96
C ALA A 5 60.38 -28.88 4.55
N LEU A 6 59.30 -28.42 3.90
CA LEU A 6 57.89 -28.51 4.28
C LEU A 6 57.47 -27.37 5.24
N SER A 7 57.60 -26.10 4.88
CA SER A 7 56.86 -25.37 3.83
C SER A 7 55.33 -25.49 3.93
N VAL A 8 54.74 -24.51 4.62
CA VAL A 8 53.55 -23.75 4.18
C VAL A 8 52.40 -24.60 3.61
N GLY A 9 51.66 -25.28 4.49
CA GLY A 9 50.49 -26.08 4.11
C GLY A 9 49.23 -25.78 4.88
N LEU A 10 49.14 -24.63 5.58
CA LEU A 10 48.00 -24.31 6.45
C LEU A 10 47.63 -22.82 6.42
N PHE A 11 47.50 -22.23 5.23
CA PHE A 11 47.03 -20.83 5.11
C PHE A 11 46.11 -20.57 3.90
N CYS A 12 45.41 -21.57 3.39
CA CYS A 12 44.50 -21.40 2.24
C CYS A 12 43.07 -21.92 2.52
N LEU A 13 42.53 -21.67 3.71
CA LEU A 13 41.14 -21.97 4.06
C LEU A 13 40.36 -20.75 4.55
N LEU A 14 40.85 -19.55 4.19
CA LEU A 14 40.27 -18.25 4.57
C LEU A 14 40.11 -17.36 3.34
N SER A 15 39.56 -17.92 2.27
CA SER A 15 39.26 -17.15 1.06
C SER A 15 37.94 -17.63 0.50
N LEU A 16 37.05 -16.68 0.23
CA LEU A 16 35.70 -16.82 -0.33
C LEU A 16 34.56 -17.08 0.68
N THR A 17 34.39 -16.18 1.63
CA THR A 17 33.03 -15.71 1.96
C THR A 17 32.87 -14.29 1.40
N SER A 18 32.89 -14.19 0.07
CA SER A 18 32.38 -13.00 -0.61
C SER A 18 30.89 -12.96 -0.36
N GLY A 19 30.49 -12.31 0.74
CA GLY A 19 29.09 -12.03 1.02
C GLY A 19 28.51 -11.38 -0.23
N GLN A 20 27.59 -12.08 -0.88
CA GLN A 20 26.78 -11.49 -1.92
C GLN A 20 25.94 -10.44 -1.23
N VAL A 21 26.41 -9.19 -1.26
CA VAL A 21 25.57 -8.03 -0.97
C VAL A 21 24.61 -7.92 -2.15
N MET A 22 23.60 -8.78 -2.15
CA MET A 22 22.40 -8.57 -2.93
C MET A 22 21.87 -7.24 -2.41
N ALA A 23 21.92 -6.20 -3.23
CA ALA A 23 21.09 -5.03 -2.99
C ALA A 23 19.66 -5.56 -3.02
N GLU A 24 19.11 -5.84 -1.84
CA GLU A 24 17.74 -6.29 -1.68
C GLU A 24 16.88 -5.21 -2.32
N LYS A 25 16.30 -5.56 -3.48
CA LYS A 25 15.25 -4.75 -4.06
C LYS A 25 14.18 -4.62 -2.98
N PRO A 26 13.63 -3.42 -2.77
CA PRO A 26 12.69 -3.22 -1.69
C PRO A 26 11.48 -4.15 -1.86
N ALA A 27 10.90 -4.57 -0.74
CA ALA A 27 9.94 -5.68 -0.67
C ALA A 27 8.64 -5.49 -1.47
N TRP A 28 8.41 -4.28 -1.99
CA TRP A 28 7.28 -3.89 -2.84
C TRP A 28 7.58 -3.96 -4.35
N VAL A 29 8.84 -4.03 -4.78
CA VAL A 29 9.21 -4.15 -6.20
C VAL A 29 8.67 -5.47 -6.75
N GLY A 30 7.73 -5.38 -7.69
CA GLY A 30 7.03 -6.52 -8.29
C GLY A 30 5.76 -6.97 -7.57
N LYS A 31 5.31 -6.27 -6.51
CA LYS A 31 3.98 -6.53 -5.91
C LYS A 31 2.82 -5.99 -6.75
N GLY A 32 3.10 -5.14 -7.75
CA GLY A 32 2.08 -4.56 -8.62
C GLY A 32 1.18 -3.54 -7.90
N LYS A 33 0.11 -3.13 -8.60
CA LYS A 33 -0.86 -2.14 -8.09
C LYS A 33 -1.52 -2.66 -6.79
N PRO A 34 -1.71 -1.79 -5.77
CA PRO A 34 -2.47 -2.14 -4.57
C PRO A 34 -3.87 -2.66 -4.92
N ASP A 35 -4.36 -3.65 -4.16
CA ASP A 35 -5.72 -4.17 -4.32
C ASP A 35 -6.73 -3.29 -3.58
N ILE A 36 -7.23 -2.29 -4.32
CA ILE A 36 -8.18 -1.29 -3.81
C ILE A 36 -9.55 -1.92 -3.51
N ASP A 37 -9.90 -3.04 -4.15
CA ASP A 37 -11.23 -3.66 -4.02
C ASP A 37 -11.46 -4.27 -2.63
N GLN A 38 -10.39 -4.69 -1.96
CA GLN A 38 -10.45 -5.26 -0.62
C GLN A 38 -10.76 -4.24 0.49
N VAL A 39 -10.54 -2.94 0.22
CA VAL A 39 -10.79 -1.86 1.18
C VAL A 39 -12.28 -1.74 1.47
N LYS A 40 -12.69 -1.94 2.72
CA LYS A 40 -14.08 -1.88 3.17
C LYS A 40 -14.36 -0.73 4.11
N THR A 41 -13.33 -0.24 4.80
CA THR A 41 -13.45 0.85 5.77
C THR A 41 -12.63 2.06 5.35
N VAL A 42 -12.99 3.23 5.89
CA VAL A 42 -12.23 4.48 5.68
C VAL A 42 -10.84 4.37 6.32
N GLU A 43 -10.71 3.68 7.46
CA GLU A 43 -9.43 3.46 8.13
C GLU A 43 -8.49 2.57 7.29
N GLU A 44 -9.01 1.50 6.69
CA GLU A 44 -8.26 0.68 5.73
C GLU A 44 -7.84 1.50 4.50
N ALA A 45 -8.69 2.42 4.02
CA ALA A 45 -8.33 3.31 2.92
C ALA A 45 -7.18 4.25 3.31
N GLN A 46 -7.23 4.85 4.51
CA GLN A 46 -6.21 5.77 5.00
C GLN A 46 -4.86 5.08 5.22
N THR A 47 -4.87 3.91 5.86
CA THR A 47 -3.64 3.12 6.04
C THR A 47 -3.02 2.70 4.71
N MET A 48 -3.85 2.32 3.73
CA MET A 48 -3.37 2.01 2.38
C MET A 48 -2.83 3.24 1.66
N GLU A 49 -3.43 4.42 1.86
CA GLU A 49 -2.92 5.68 1.31
C GLU A 49 -1.54 6.01 1.88
N GLU A 50 -1.36 5.93 3.20
CA GLU A 50 -0.07 6.15 3.86
C GLU A 50 1.00 5.18 3.34
N ASP A 51 0.63 3.92 3.12
CA ASP A 51 1.54 2.92 2.58
C ASP A 51 1.90 3.17 1.11
N ILE A 52 0.96 3.70 0.31
CA ILE A 52 1.23 4.14 -1.07
C ILE A 52 2.18 5.34 -1.06
N GLU A 53 1.96 6.31 -0.17
CA GLU A 53 2.80 7.50 -0.05
C GLU A 53 4.25 7.14 0.33
N LYS A 54 4.44 6.28 1.34
CA LYS A 54 5.78 5.77 1.70
C LYS A 54 6.48 5.11 0.52
N ARG A 55 5.78 4.30 -0.26
CA ARG A 55 6.36 3.67 -1.47
C ARG A 55 6.75 4.70 -2.52
N LYS A 56 5.92 5.72 -2.76
CA LYS A 56 6.25 6.81 -3.71
C LYS A 56 7.50 7.56 -3.27
N ASP A 57 7.65 7.84 -1.97
CA ASP A 57 8.84 8.49 -1.42
C ASP A 57 10.11 7.62 -1.60
N GLU A 58 10.00 6.32 -1.35
CA GLU A 58 11.11 5.37 -1.57
C GLU A 58 11.52 5.32 -3.06
N ILE A 59 10.54 5.28 -3.98
CA ILE A 59 10.80 5.36 -5.43
C ILE A 59 11.54 6.65 -5.79
N ASP A 60 11.09 7.80 -5.27
CA ASP A 60 11.71 9.09 -5.57
C ASP A 60 13.16 9.18 -5.06
N GLN A 61 13.46 8.55 -3.92
CA GLN A 61 14.84 8.42 -3.44
C GLN A 61 15.69 7.55 -4.37
N LEU A 62 15.15 6.41 -4.82
CA LEU A 62 15.85 5.53 -5.75
C LEU A 62 16.11 6.21 -7.10
N ILE A 63 15.14 6.94 -7.64
CA ILE A 63 15.29 7.73 -8.88
C ILE A 63 16.43 8.74 -8.72
N LYS A 64 16.48 9.48 -7.61
CA LYS A 64 17.57 10.43 -7.33
C LYS A 64 18.92 9.73 -7.24
N GLU A 65 18.99 8.59 -6.56
CA GLU A 65 20.23 7.82 -6.43
C GLU A 65 20.73 7.30 -7.80
N LYS A 66 19.81 6.79 -8.63
CA LYS A 66 20.10 6.30 -9.99
C LYS A 66 20.54 7.43 -10.91
N LYS A 67 19.87 8.59 -10.89
CA LYS A 67 20.29 9.80 -11.63
C LYS A 67 21.70 10.26 -11.22
N ASN A 68 22.03 10.22 -9.92
CA ASN A 68 23.37 10.51 -9.43
C ASN A 68 24.43 9.47 -9.88
N LYS A 69 24.08 8.18 -9.90
CA LYS A 69 24.96 7.11 -10.41
C LYS A 69 25.23 7.27 -11.90
N LYS A 70 24.23 7.66 -12.69
CA LYS A 70 24.37 7.98 -14.13
C LYS A 70 25.37 9.12 -14.32
N ALA A 71 25.23 10.21 -13.56
CA ALA A 71 26.11 11.38 -13.67
C ALA A 71 27.59 11.09 -13.32
N LYS A 72 27.85 10.16 -12.39
CA LYS A 72 29.22 9.78 -11.99
C LYS A 72 29.88 8.76 -12.92
N ASN A 73 29.12 8.13 -13.82
CA ASN A 73 29.60 7.03 -14.63
C ASN A 73 29.85 7.46 -16.09
N LYS A 74 31.07 7.22 -16.58
CA LYS A 74 31.49 7.55 -17.97
C LYS A 74 31.29 6.40 -18.96
N ASN A 75 30.81 5.24 -18.51
CA ASN A 75 30.63 4.06 -19.37
C ASN A 75 29.20 4.01 -19.93
N GLY A 76 29.06 4.22 -21.25
CA GLY A 76 27.77 4.30 -21.96
C GLY A 76 26.84 3.11 -21.72
N LYS A 77 27.35 1.87 -21.82
CA LYS A 77 26.55 0.65 -21.62
C LYS A 77 25.93 0.53 -20.22
N LYS A 78 26.58 1.10 -19.19
CA LYS A 78 26.01 1.14 -17.84
C LYS A 78 24.99 2.28 -17.68
N ASN A 79 25.09 3.35 -18.46
CA ASN A 79 24.12 4.44 -18.44
C ASN A 79 22.82 4.02 -19.11
N ASP A 80 22.88 3.26 -20.22
CA ASP A 80 21.68 2.70 -20.86
C ASP A 80 20.88 1.83 -19.87
N LYS A 81 21.57 0.94 -19.14
CA LYS A 81 20.92 0.12 -18.11
C LYS A 81 20.33 0.94 -16.95
N ILE A 82 20.95 2.07 -16.60
CA ILE A 82 20.40 2.95 -15.56
C ILE A 82 19.16 3.69 -16.08
N ASP A 83 19.10 4.00 -17.37
CA ASP A 83 17.94 4.61 -18.01
C ASP A 83 16.76 3.64 -18.05
N ASP A 84 16.98 2.39 -18.44
CA ASP A 84 15.94 1.34 -18.39
C ASP A 84 15.38 1.17 -16.96
N GLU A 85 16.26 1.19 -15.95
CA GLU A 85 15.86 1.10 -14.54
C GLU A 85 15.14 2.36 -14.04
N LEU A 86 15.44 3.55 -14.61
CA LEU A 86 14.75 4.80 -14.27
C LEU A 86 13.34 4.84 -14.86
N GLU A 87 13.19 4.42 -16.11
CA GLU A 87 11.90 4.34 -16.80
C GLU A 87 10.96 3.38 -16.04
N ALA A 88 11.45 2.19 -15.66
CA ALA A 88 10.67 1.24 -14.87
C ALA A 88 10.23 1.80 -13.50
N LEU A 89 11.07 2.60 -12.83
CA LEU A 89 10.71 3.23 -11.56
C LEU A 89 9.69 4.36 -11.75
N GLU A 90 9.78 5.12 -12.84
CA GLU A 90 8.81 6.17 -13.18
C GLU A 90 7.43 5.57 -13.54
N GLU A 91 7.39 4.47 -14.29
CA GLU A 91 6.14 3.72 -14.55
C GLU A 91 5.50 3.17 -13.26
N GLU A 92 6.30 2.64 -12.34
CA GLU A 92 5.78 2.11 -11.06
C GLU A 92 5.23 3.24 -10.18
N LYS A 93 5.85 4.42 -10.21
CA LYS A 93 5.34 5.62 -9.53
C LYS A 93 3.98 6.06 -10.08
N GLU A 94 3.83 6.08 -11.41
CA GLU A 94 2.58 6.43 -12.07
C GLU A 94 1.47 5.43 -11.73
N ALA A 95 1.79 4.13 -11.72
CA ALA A 95 0.85 3.08 -11.31
C ALA A 95 0.36 3.24 -9.86
N LEU A 96 1.24 3.68 -8.94
CA LEU A 96 0.87 3.98 -7.56
C LEU A 96 0.00 5.24 -7.45
N GLU A 97 0.22 6.25 -8.30
CA GLU A 97 -0.60 7.46 -8.33
C GLU A 97 -2.03 7.19 -8.81
N GLU A 98 -2.18 6.41 -9.88
CA GLU A 98 -3.49 5.96 -10.35
C GLU A 98 -4.23 5.15 -9.26
N ALA A 99 -3.48 4.31 -8.52
CA ALA A 99 -4.04 3.56 -7.41
C ALA A 99 -4.48 4.46 -6.25
N GLN A 100 -3.69 5.49 -5.92
CA GLN A 100 -4.04 6.48 -4.90
C GLN A 100 -5.32 7.25 -5.27
N GLU A 101 -5.48 7.63 -6.54
CA GLU A 101 -6.67 8.35 -7.00
C GLU A 101 -7.95 7.50 -6.87
N LYS A 102 -7.88 6.24 -7.31
CA LYS A 102 -8.99 5.28 -7.16
C LYS A 102 -9.33 5.00 -5.68
N LEU A 103 -8.31 4.93 -4.82
CA LEU A 103 -8.48 4.76 -3.38
C LEU A 103 -9.21 5.96 -2.77
N LYS A 104 -8.84 7.19 -3.14
CA LYS A 104 -9.51 8.43 -2.71
C LYS A 104 -10.97 8.50 -3.16
N GLU A 105 -11.27 8.04 -4.38
CA GLU A 105 -12.64 7.96 -4.86
C GLU A 105 -13.46 6.98 -3.99
N LYS A 106 -12.89 5.82 -3.69
CA LYS A 106 -13.52 4.81 -2.84
C LYS A 106 -13.73 5.28 -1.40
N GLU A 107 -12.74 5.95 -0.81
CA GLU A 107 -12.83 6.55 0.53
C GLU A 107 -14.00 7.54 0.62
N LYS A 108 -14.11 8.46 -0.35
CA LYS A 108 -15.24 9.40 -0.45
C LYS A 108 -16.59 8.68 -0.58
N GLY A 109 -16.63 7.55 -1.28
CA GLY A 109 -17.82 6.69 -1.38
C GLY A 109 -18.23 6.10 -0.03
N LEU A 110 -17.27 5.53 0.70
CA LEU A 110 -17.47 4.95 2.03
C LEU A 110 -17.87 6.02 3.06
N GLU A 111 -17.27 7.21 3.00
CA GLU A 111 -17.59 8.33 3.88
C GLU A 111 -19.04 8.81 3.67
N LYS A 112 -19.49 8.95 2.42
CA LYS A 112 -20.89 9.26 2.10
C LYS A 112 -21.85 8.19 2.62
N GLN A 113 -21.49 6.92 2.54
CA GLN A 113 -22.30 5.83 3.10
C GLN A 113 -22.39 5.93 4.62
N ARG A 114 -21.27 6.23 5.30
CA ARG A 114 -21.21 6.42 6.75
C ARG A 114 -22.06 7.62 7.19
N ALA A 115 -21.95 8.75 6.49
CA ALA A 115 -22.72 9.95 6.75
C ALA A 115 -24.24 9.70 6.60
N LYS A 116 -24.67 8.99 5.55
CA LYS A 116 -26.08 8.62 5.35
C LYS A 116 -26.61 7.72 6.47
N LYS A 117 -25.83 6.72 6.90
CA LYS A 117 -26.21 5.85 8.04
C LYS A 117 -26.36 6.64 9.34
N SER A 118 -25.37 7.48 9.65
CA SER A 118 -25.42 8.32 10.86
C SER A 118 -26.58 9.32 10.83
N GLU A 119 -26.90 9.88 9.66
CA GLU A 119 -28.06 10.77 9.51
C GLU A 119 -29.40 10.02 9.67
N GLN A 120 -29.50 8.79 9.18
CA GLN A 120 -30.66 7.93 9.37
C GLN A 120 -30.88 7.61 10.86
N GLU A 121 -29.83 7.18 11.56
CA GLU A 121 -29.88 6.91 13.01
C GLU A 121 -30.32 8.16 13.79
N ARG A 122 -29.83 9.34 13.43
CA ARG A 122 -30.23 10.61 14.04
C ARG A 122 -31.69 10.97 13.77
N LYS A 123 -32.20 10.70 12.56
CA LYS A 123 -33.62 10.92 12.21
C LYS A 123 -34.55 9.95 12.92
N GLU A 124 -34.13 8.72 13.17
CA GLU A 124 -34.90 7.72 13.92
C GLU A 124 -34.89 8.00 15.42
N ALA A 125 -33.76 8.43 15.99
CA ALA A 125 -33.66 8.85 17.40
C ALA A 125 -34.62 10.00 17.74
N GLY A 126 -34.84 10.94 16.82
CA GLY A 126 -35.74 12.09 17.01
C GLY A 126 -37.23 11.83 16.73
N LYS A 127 -37.58 10.69 16.12
CA LYS A 127 -38.97 10.39 15.67
C LYS A 127 -39.57 9.11 16.30
N GLY A 128 -38.76 8.34 17.02
CA GLY A 128 -39.09 6.94 17.36
C GLY A 128 -39.88 6.71 18.64
N SER A 129 -39.88 7.62 19.62
CA SER A 129 -40.49 7.32 20.93
C SER A 129 -42.00 7.54 20.94
N GLU A 130 -42.49 8.74 20.64
CA GLU A 130 -43.93 9.05 20.78
C GLU A 130 -44.75 8.80 19.51
N THR A 131 -44.33 9.34 18.36
CA THR A 131 -45.09 9.19 17.10
C THR A 131 -45.10 7.75 16.58
N GLY A 132 -44.03 6.99 16.86
CA GLY A 132 -43.91 5.57 16.51
C GLY A 132 -44.75 4.64 17.40
N GLN A 133 -44.89 4.95 18.70
CA GLN A 133 -45.77 4.20 19.59
C GLN A 133 -47.25 4.46 19.27
N GLN A 134 -47.65 5.72 19.07
CA GLN A 134 -49.03 6.05 18.70
C GLN A 134 -49.50 5.35 17.42
N LYS A 135 -48.68 5.35 16.36
CA LYS A 135 -49.01 4.64 15.10
C LYS A 135 -49.05 3.12 15.26
N ARG A 136 -48.24 2.53 16.16
CA ARG A 136 -48.28 1.10 16.46
C ARG A 136 -49.52 0.73 17.26
N GLU A 137 -49.91 1.55 18.23
CA GLU A 137 -51.14 1.35 18.99
C GLU A 137 -52.39 1.49 18.11
N GLU A 138 -52.45 2.52 17.26
CA GLU A 138 -53.57 2.73 16.32
C GLU A 138 -53.66 1.61 15.28
N ASN A 139 -52.54 1.21 14.66
CA ASN A 139 -52.56 0.08 13.72
C ASN A 139 -52.87 -1.23 14.42
N SER A 140 -52.30 -1.50 15.61
CA SER A 140 -52.60 -2.71 16.37
C SER A 140 -54.11 -2.81 16.65
N LYS A 141 -54.73 -1.75 17.19
CA LYS A 141 -56.18 -1.67 17.43
C LYS A 141 -57.00 -1.96 16.16
N LYS A 142 -56.54 -1.46 15.00
CA LYS A 142 -57.21 -1.70 13.71
C LYS A 142 -57.13 -3.16 13.25
N TRP A 143 -56.03 -3.86 13.56
CA TRP A 143 -55.89 -5.28 13.24
C TRP A 143 -56.78 -6.15 14.14
N TRP A 144 -56.90 -5.85 15.44
CA TRP A 144 -57.81 -6.58 16.32
C TRP A 144 -59.28 -6.42 15.91
N LYS A 145 -59.67 -5.23 15.44
CA LYS A 145 -61.01 -4.93 14.91
C LYS A 145 -61.39 -5.71 13.64
N PHE A 146 -60.42 -6.29 12.93
CA PHE A 146 -60.68 -7.07 11.71
C PHE A 146 -61.05 -8.54 12.01
N TRP A 147 -60.80 -9.02 13.23
CA TRP A 147 -61.11 -10.38 13.67
C TRP A 147 -62.33 -10.45 14.60
N GLU A 148 -63.03 -9.33 14.79
CA GLU A 148 -64.30 -9.19 15.53
C GLU A 148 -65.48 -9.24 14.55
#